data_AF-A0A1G9UYN3-F1
#
_entry.id   AF-A0A1G9UYN3-F1
#
_cell.length_a   1.000
_cell.length_b   1.000
_cell.length_c   1.000
_cell.angle_alpha   90.00
_cell.angle_beta   90.00
_cell.angle_gamma   90.00
#
_symmetry.space_group_name_H-M   'P 1'
#
loop_
_entity.id
_entity.type
_entity.pdbx_description
1 polymer ?
#
loop_
_entity_poly.entity_id
_entity_poly.type
_entity_poly.pdbx_seq_one_letter_code
_entity_poly.pdbx_strand_id
1 'polypeptide(L)'
;MLTTIFLFLMISSAHAQPFDLKSVGEAKTFRLRVYFGTQGKGAFVQYQGQKGIIPLQVKSRTVDSTERKSGQPDFTTYVWNEVINGKVTGSYGLTLGLREILDIWYLRKKDGKRFSLESTDQKSDSYDGEDQYLLHGALLAFNHTKHDRFHIEYPDGTKKAMQLPDFDQPNHARQSIIADYNFDGYDDVAFSIPDAGMGVYRIFSIWLYQPKSGRFEKLPDPDYSRSNCSELCDVRIDSKKKLLFTSCRGGASWWQDVYRFSSPNKLVWVKSSKANH
;
A
#
# COMPACT_ATOMS: atom_id res chain seq x y z
N MET A 1 12.33 -43.40 -3.72
CA MET A 1 12.28 -41.99 -4.14
C MET A 1 11.25 -41.32 -3.24
N LEU A 2 11.72 -40.57 -2.24
CA LEU A 2 10.85 -39.93 -1.25
C LEU A 2 10.40 -38.57 -1.81
N THR A 3 9.12 -38.44 -2.12
CA THR A 3 8.52 -37.19 -2.59
C THR A 3 8.31 -36.27 -1.38
N THR A 4 9.18 -35.29 -1.20
CA THR A 4 9.00 -34.27 -0.16
C THR A 4 7.90 -33.31 -0.59
N ILE A 5 6.70 -33.49 -0.04
CA ILE A 5 5.60 -32.53 -0.13
C ILE A 5 5.98 -31.32 0.73
N PHE A 6 6.34 -30.21 0.09
CA PHE A 6 6.47 -28.91 0.77
C PHE A 6 5.06 -28.38 1.06
N LEU A 7 4.56 -28.72 2.24
CA LEU A 7 3.37 -28.12 2.81
C LEU A 7 3.74 -26.70 3.27
N PHE A 8 3.38 -25.69 2.47
CA PHE A 8 3.43 -24.29 2.91
C PHE A 8 2.36 -24.11 4.00
N LEU A 9 2.73 -24.32 5.27
CA LEU A 9 1.97 -23.81 6.39
C LEU A 9 2.00 -22.27 6.33
N MET A 10 0.92 -21.68 5.84
CA MET A 10 0.66 -20.25 5.93
C MET A 10 0.27 -19.91 7.37
N ILE A 11 1.28 -19.79 8.25
CA ILE A 11 1.14 -19.07 9.52
C ILE A 11 1.52 -17.62 9.21
N SER A 12 0.51 -16.80 8.91
CA SER A 12 0.67 -15.39 8.58
C SER A 12 0.25 -14.51 9.74
N SER A 13 0.99 -14.55 10.85
CA SER A 13 1.13 -13.36 11.70
C SER A 13 2.22 -12.47 11.10
N ALA A 14 2.00 -12.02 9.87
CA ALA A 14 2.63 -10.79 9.42
C ALA A 14 1.97 -9.67 10.25
N HIS A 15 2.75 -8.82 10.90
CA HIS A 15 2.21 -7.63 11.53
C HIS A 15 1.58 -6.77 10.44
N ALA A 16 0.27 -6.95 10.24
CA ALA A 16 -0.49 -6.14 9.33
C ALA A 16 -0.40 -4.69 9.82
N GLN A 17 -0.27 -3.74 8.91
CA GLN A 17 -0.45 -2.34 9.26
C GLN A 17 -1.90 -2.07 9.65
N PRO A 18 -2.17 -0.99 10.41
CA PRO A 18 -1.20 -0.07 11.02
C PRO A 18 -0.53 -0.68 12.25
N PHE A 19 0.59 -0.10 12.70
CA PHE A 19 1.30 -0.56 13.90
C PHE A 19 0.93 0.29 15.12
N ASP A 20 0.51 -0.37 16.21
CA ASP A 20 0.29 0.27 17.51
C ASP A 20 1.56 0.26 18.35
N LEU A 21 2.07 1.43 18.69
CA LEU A 21 3.41 1.63 19.23
C LEU A 21 3.38 2.32 20.59
N LYS A 22 4.32 1.96 21.46
CA LYS A 22 4.52 2.58 22.77
C LYS A 22 5.98 2.98 22.95
N SER A 23 6.24 4.17 23.48
CA SER A 23 7.59 4.58 23.86
C SER A 23 8.08 3.82 25.10
N VAL A 24 9.35 3.42 25.10
CA VAL A 24 9.98 2.68 26.20
C VAL A 24 11.19 3.42 26.77
N GLY A 25 11.61 3.03 27.99
CA GLY A 25 12.76 3.63 28.68
C GLY A 25 12.50 4.96 29.38
N GLU A 26 11.30 5.52 29.25
CA GLU A 26 10.92 6.83 29.80
C GLU A 26 9.98 6.71 31.00
N ALA A 27 10.13 7.61 31.99
CA ALA A 27 9.23 7.66 33.16
C ALA A 27 7.77 7.93 32.76
N LYS A 28 7.55 8.72 31.70
CA LYS A 28 6.22 8.95 31.10
C LYS A 28 6.21 8.44 29.68
N THR A 29 5.49 7.34 29.44
CA THR A 29 5.35 6.76 28.11
C THR A 29 4.22 7.43 27.32
N PHE A 30 4.35 7.48 26.00
CA PHE A 30 3.27 7.79 25.08
C PHE A 30 3.00 6.62 24.14
N ARG A 31 1.82 6.62 23.53
CA ARG A 31 1.38 5.64 22.54
C ARG A 31 0.94 6.35 21.28
N LEU A 32 1.22 5.74 20.15
CA LEU A 32 0.82 6.24 18.84
C LEU A 32 0.60 5.07 17.89
N ARG A 33 -0.18 5.32 16.86
CA ARG A 33 -0.35 4.41 15.74
C ARG A 33 0.34 5.01 14.52
N VAL A 34 1.05 4.19 13.75
CA VAL A 34 1.66 4.61 12.48
C VAL A 34 1.03 3.88 11.30
N TYR A 35 0.69 4.66 10.29
CA TYR A 35 0.14 4.23 9.01
C TYR A 35 1.12 4.60 7.91
N PHE A 36 1.28 3.76 6.89
CA PHE A 36 2.01 4.08 5.65
C PHE A 36 1.67 3.05 4.57
N GLY A 37 1.74 3.44 3.30
CA GLY A 37 1.56 2.55 2.17
C GLY A 37 2.86 2.22 1.44
N THR A 38 2.74 1.94 0.15
CA THR A 38 3.85 1.54 -0.72
C THR A 38 5.05 2.48 -0.60
N GLN A 39 6.23 1.90 -0.37
CA GLN A 39 7.49 2.64 -0.22
C GLN A 39 7.49 3.70 0.90
N GLY A 40 6.59 3.58 1.88
CA GLY A 40 6.45 4.53 2.99
C GLY A 40 5.61 5.76 2.65
N LYS A 41 4.97 5.81 1.48
CA LYS A 41 4.10 6.93 1.07
C LYS A 41 2.80 6.94 1.86
N GLY A 42 2.07 8.05 1.82
CA GLY A 42 0.78 8.17 2.50
C GLY A 42 0.86 8.09 4.03
N ALA A 43 2.04 8.30 4.59
CA ALA A 43 2.31 8.01 6.00
C ALA A 43 1.81 9.11 6.93
N PHE A 44 1.34 8.71 8.11
CA PHE A 44 1.03 9.62 9.21
C PHE A 44 1.08 8.87 10.55
N VAL A 45 1.15 9.63 11.64
CA VAL A 45 0.98 9.10 12.99
C VAL A 45 -0.26 9.69 13.66
N GLN A 46 -0.89 8.89 14.52
CA GLN A 46 -1.97 9.33 15.39
C GLN A 46 -1.63 8.98 16.83
N TYR A 47 -1.50 9.99 17.68
CA TYR A 47 -1.22 9.78 19.10
C TYR A 47 -2.49 9.34 19.84
N GLN A 48 -2.36 8.36 20.73
CA GLN A 48 -3.49 7.90 21.53
C GLN A 48 -4.05 9.05 22.37
N GLY A 49 -5.38 9.22 22.34
CA GLY A 49 -6.09 10.30 23.03
C GLY A 49 -6.11 11.63 22.27
N GLN A 50 -5.52 11.70 21.08
CA GLN A 50 -5.61 12.87 20.19
C GLN A 50 -6.45 12.55 18.97
N LYS A 51 -7.33 13.48 18.57
CA LYS A 51 -8.12 13.34 17.34
C LYS A 51 -7.30 13.65 16.09
N GLY A 52 -6.27 14.49 16.21
CA GLY A 52 -5.44 14.92 15.08
C GLY A 52 -4.47 13.83 14.61
N ILE A 53 -4.13 13.91 13.33
CA ILE A 53 -3.05 13.14 12.70
C ILE A 53 -1.88 14.07 12.41
N ILE A 54 -0.67 13.52 12.36
CA ILE A 54 0.53 14.26 11.97
C ILE A 54 1.09 13.64 10.68
N PRO A 55 1.10 14.39 9.57
CA PRO A 55 1.63 13.89 8.29
C PRO A 55 3.12 13.55 8.39
N LEU A 56 3.49 12.46 7.74
CA LEU A 56 4.87 12.01 7.62
C LEU A 56 5.33 12.10 6.16
N GLN A 57 6.43 12.80 5.93
CA GLN A 57 7.05 12.89 4.61
C GLN A 57 8.21 11.89 4.51
N VAL A 58 8.21 11.06 3.46
CA VAL A 58 9.33 10.13 3.21
C VAL A 58 10.64 10.93 3.07
N LYS A 59 11.60 10.63 3.94
CA LYS A 59 12.97 11.16 3.87
C LYS A 59 13.88 10.19 3.13
N SER A 60 13.78 8.91 3.45
CA SER A 60 14.56 7.87 2.78
C SER A 60 13.91 6.50 2.95
N ARG A 61 14.19 5.62 1.99
CA ARG A 61 13.94 4.19 2.08
C ARG A 61 15.19 3.44 1.66
N THR A 62 15.66 2.52 2.48
CA THR A 62 16.80 1.65 2.16
C THR A 62 16.36 0.20 2.26
N VAL A 63 16.87 -0.63 1.33
CA VAL A 63 16.69 -2.07 1.35
C VAL A 63 18.07 -2.68 1.51
N ASP A 64 18.28 -3.34 2.65
CA ASP A 64 19.48 -4.12 2.88
C ASP A 64 19.26 -5.55 2.43
N SER A 65 20.12 -6.01 1.52
CA SER A 65 20.11 -7.37 0.97
C SER A 65 21.46 -8.07 1.19
N THR A 66 22.32 -7.58 2.09
CA THR A 66 23.74 -7.98 2.17
C THR A 66 23.99 -9.25 2.97
N GLU A 67 23.13 -9.65 3.91
CA GLU A 67 23.28 -10.87 4.72
C GLU A 67 22.76 -12.14 4.01
N ARG A 68 23.29 -12.43 2.82
CA ARG A 68 22.80 -13.51 1.94
C ARG A 68 23.34 -14.88 2.34
N LYS A 69 22.68 -15.56 3.28
CA LYS A 69 22.51 -17.01 3.12
C LYS A 69 21.25 -17.25 2.27
N SER A 70 21.29 -18.22 1.37
CA SER A 70 20.18 -18.55 0.46
C SER A 70 18.85 -18.62 1.22
N GLY A 71 17.89 -17.74 0.88
CA GLY A 71 16.53 -17.74 1.41
C GLY A 71 16.23 -16.79 2.58
N GLN A 72 17.18 -15.95 3.02
CA GLN A 72 16.88 -14.92 4.02
C GLN A 72 16.24 -13.67 3.39
N PRO A 73 15.24 -13.06 4.06
CA PRO A 73 14.48 -11.92 3.53
C PRO A 73 15.22 -10.58 3.68
N ASP A 74 14.95 -9.65 2.76
CA ASP A 74 15.49 -8.28 2.81
C ASP A 74 14.98 -7.51 4.04
N PHE A 75 15.82 -6.63 4.59
CA PHE A 75 15.41 -5.65 5.58
C PHE A 75 15.09 -4.32 4.91
N THR A 76 13.94 -3.73 5.23
CA THR A 76 13.58 -2.40 4.73
C THR A 76 13.55 -1.41 5.87
N THR A 77 14.34 -0.35 5.75
CA THR A 77 14.27 0.81 6.65
C THR A 77 13.58 1.98 5.97
N TYR A 78 12.56 2.50 6.63
CA TYR A 78 11.89 3.75 6.30
C TYR A 78 12.31 4.83 7.29
N VAL A 79 12.57 6.03 6.76
CA VAL A 79 12.73 7.23 7.58
C VAL A 79 11.77 8.29 7.07
N TRP A 80 11.01 8.88 7.98
CA TRP A 80 10.08 9.96 7.70
C TRP A 80 10.43 11.21 8.49
N ASN A 81 10.13 12.38 7.90
CA ASN A 81 10.06 13.64 8.62
C ASN A 81 8.63 13.85 9.14
N GLU A 82 8.51 14.20 10.42
CA GLU A 82 7.28 14.72 11.01
C GLU A 82 7.12 16.18 10.58
N VAL A 83 6.00 16.53 9.95
CA VAL A 83 5.75 17.88 9.42
C VAL A 83 4.51 18.49 10.07
N ILE A 84 4.71 19.60 10.77
CA ILE A 84 3.63 20.39 11.39
C ILE A 84 3.72 21.82 10.85
N ASN A 85 2.64 22.32 10.26
CA ASN A 85 2.57 23.66 9.67
C ASN A 85 3.73 23.94 8.69
N GLY A 86 4.06 22.95 7.85
CA GLY A 86 5.15 23.03 6.87
C GLY A 86 6.57 22.97 7.46
N LYS A 87 6.73 22.83 8.78
CA LYS A 87 8.04 22.73 9.43
C LYS A 87 8.30 21.30 9.88
N VAL A 88 9.52 20.82 9.62
CA VAL A 88 9.98 19.55 10.18
C VAL A 88 10.18 19.69 11.69
N THR A 89 9.43 18.93 12.48
CA THR A 89 9.41 18.96 13.96
C THR A 89 9.99 17.69 14.60
N GLY A 90 10.22 16.65 13.80
CA GLY A 90 10.85 15.40 14.24
C GLY A 90 11.10 14.45 13.08
N SER A 91 11.55 13.24 13.39
CA SER A 91 11.71 12.16 12.42
C SER A 91 11.35 10.82 13.04
N TYR A 92 10.77 9.93 12.25
CA TYR A 92 10.50 8.55 12.62
C TYR A 92 11.39 7.62 11.79
N GLY A 93 11.89 6.56 12.40
CA GLY A 93 12.53 5.46 11.68
C GLY A 93 11.87 4.14 12.02
N LEU A 94 11.70 3.29 11.01
CA LEU A 94 11.15 1.95 11.14
C LEU A 94 11.95 0.99 10.27
N THR A 95 12.51 -0.05 10.87
CA THR A 95 13.17 -1.15 10.16
C THR A 95 12.33 -2.41 10.28
N LEU A 96 11.96 -2.97 9.14
CA LEU A 96 11.15 -4.19 9.03
C LEU A 96 12.00 -5.33 8.49
N GLY A 97 11.89 -6.50 9.11
CA GLY A 97 12.20 -7.79 8.50
C GLY A 97 10.95 -8.43 7.89
N LEU A 98 11.04 -9.70 7.50
CA LEU A 98 9.93 -10.42 6.87
C LEU A 98 8.69 -10.55 7.73
N ARG A 99 8.87 -10.69 9.05
CA ARG A 99 7.78 -10.99 9.99
C ARG A 99 7.85 -10.17 11.26
N GLU A 100 8.80 -9.26 11.39
CA GLU A 100 9.05 -8.54 12.63
C GLU A 100 9.48 -7.08 12.39
N ILE A 101 9.22 -6.26 13.38
CA ILE A 101 9.82 -4.92 13.49
C ILE A 101 11.16 -5.10 14.21
N LEU A 102 12.25 -4.72 13.55
CA LEU A 102 13.60 -4.85 14.09
C LEU A 102 14.03 -3.61 14.89
N ASP A 103 13.63 -2.43 14.42
CA ASP A 103 13.91 -1.16 15.10
C ASP A 103 12.78 -0.18 14.79
N ILE A 104 12.40 0.59 15.79
CA ILE A 104 11.50 1.71 15.61
C ILE A 104 11.78 2.81 16.63
N TRP A 105 11.87 4.04 16.15
CA TRP A 105 12.22 5.19 16.97
C TRP A 105 11.58 6.48 16.48
N TYR A 106 11.52 7.45 17.40
CA TYR A 106 11.14 8.83 17.14
C TYR A 106 12.24 9.79 17.63
N LEU A 107 12.72 10.67 16.76
CA LEU A 107 13.63 11.75 17.10
C LEU A 107 12.86 13.07 17.11
N ARG A 108 12.72 13.68 18.29
CA ARG A 108 12.08 14.97 18.42
C ARG A 108 13.08 16.09 18.18
N LYS A 109 12.76 17.02 17.27
CA LYS A 109 13.71 18.07 16.85
C LYS A 109 13.93 19.14 17.91
N LYS A 110 12.91 19.51 18.68
CA LYS A 110 12.96 20.66 19.61
C LYS A 110 14.05 20.54 20.68
N ASP A 111 14.38 19.31 21.08
CA ASP A 111 15.35 19.01 22.14
C ASP A 111 16.31 17.86 21.78
N GLY A 112 16.27 17.36 20.54
CA GLY A 112 17.11 16.27 20.07
C GLY A 112 16.84 14.93 20.76
N LYS A 113 15.76 14.81 21.54
CA LYS A 113 15.47 13.58 22.30
C LYS A 113 15.02 12.48 21.36
N ARG A 114 15.71 11.33 21.42
CA ARG A 114 15.32 10.09 20.73
C ARG A 114 14.55 9.19 21.69
N PHE A 115 13.44 8.66 21.21
CA PHE A 115 12.59 7.70 21.90
C PHE A 115 12.67 6.38 21.14
N SER A 116 12.97 5.30 21.85
CA SER A 116 12.73 3.95 21.35
C SER A 116 11.25 3.62 21.48
N LEU A 117 10.68 3.01 20.46
CA LEU A 117 9.30 2.55 20.46
C LEU A 117 9.30 1.02 20.39
N GLU A 118 8.24 0.40 20.87
CA GLU A 118 7.99 -1.03 20.71
C GLU A 118 6.58 -1.22 20.18
N SER A 119 6.39 -2.23 19.32
CA SER A 119 5.05 -2.65 18.95
C SER A 119 4.34 -3.24 20.17
N THR A 120 3.11 -2.81 20.34
CA THR A 120 2.18 -3.37 21.32
C THR A 120 1.17 -4.32 20.67
N ASP A 121 1.39 -4.66 19.40
CA ASP A 121 0.50 -5.48 18.59
C ASP A 121 0.49 -6.94 19.07
N GLN A 122 -0.52 -7.27 19.86
CA GLN A 122 -1.15 -8.59 19.81
C GLN A 122 -2.44 -8.43 19.00
N LYS A 123 -2.35 -8.36 17.66
CA LYS A 123 -3.54 -8.34 16.82
C LYS A 123 -4.26 -9.67 17.00
N SER A 124 -5.42 -9.65 17.66
CA SER A 124 -6.29 -10.79 17.86
C SER A 124 -6.98 -11.20 16.56
N ASP A 125 -7.55 -12.40 16.52
CA ASP A 125 -8.37 -12.92 15.41
C ASP A 125 -9.56 -11.99 15.03
N SER A 126 -9.88 -11.02 15.89
CA SER A 126 -10.91 -10.02 15.65
C SER A 126 -10.47 -8.85 14.77
N TYR A 127 -9.18 -8.64 14.51
CA TYR A 127 -8.70 -7.57 13.62
C TYR A 127 -9.35 -7.69 12.23
N ASP A 128 -9.94 -6.62 11.74
CA ASP A 128 -10.75 -6.59 10.52
C ASP A 128 -9.97 -6.16 9.27
N GLY A 129 -8.68 -5.83 9.45
CA GLY A 129 -7.82 -5.39 8.37
C GLY A 129 -7.97 -3.91 8.05
N GLU A 130 -8.57 -3.09 8.93
CA GLU A 130 -8.67 -1.64 8.72
C GLU A 130 -7.28 -0.99 8.55
N ASP A 131 -7.09 -0.26 7.44
CA ASP A 131 -5.88 0.53 7.20
C ASP A 131 -6.23 1.88 6.56
N GLN A 132 -5.27 2.80 6.60
CA GLN A 132 -5.48 4.17 6.16
C GLN A 132 -4.24 4.79 5.51
N TYR A 133 -4.44 5.66 4.53
CA TYR A 133 -3.40 6.49 3.92
C TYR A 133 -3.77 7.97 3.96
N LEU A 134 -2.77 8.84 4.11
CA LEU A 134 -2.92 10.29 3.93
C LEU A 134 -2.27 10.71 2.61
N LEU A 135 -3.07 10.89 1.55
CA LEU A 135 -2.59 11.31 0.23
C LEU A 135 -3.18 12.66 -0.16
N HIS A 136 -2.30 13.60 -0.51
CA HIS A 136 -2.70 14.95 -0.96
C HIS A 136 -3.67 15.66 0.01
N GLY A 137 -3.50 15.40 1.32
CA GLY A 137 -4.36 15.91 2.39
C GLY A 137 -5.66 15.13 2.61
N ALA A 138 -6.03 14.20 1.73
CA ALA A 138 -7.19 13.34 1.90
C ALA A 138 -6.83 12.09 2.73
N LEU A 139 -7.67 11.76 3.70
CA LEU A 139 -7.59 10.54 4.49
C LEU A 139 -8.39 9.44 3.82
N LEU A 140 -7.69 8.44 3.31
CA LEU A 140 -8.23 7.26 2.63
C LEU A 140 -8.30 6.14 3.66
N ALA A 141 -9.49 5.66 4.00
CA ALA A 141 -9.70 4.56 4.95
C ALA A 141 -10.34 3.37 4.25
N PHE A 142 -9.76 2.19 4.41
CA PHE A 142 -10.18 0.96 3.74
C PHE A 142 -9.94 -0.26 4.63
N ASN A 143 -10.26 -1.45 4.13
CA ASN A 143 -9.95 -2.70 4.82
C ASN A 143 -9.21 -3.66 3.88
N HIS A 144 -8.31 -4.45 4.44
CA HIS A 144 -7.57 -5.48 3.72
C HIS A 144 -8.28 -6.82 3.68
N THR A 145 -9.03 -7.21 4.70
CA THR A 145 -9.51 -8.59 4.83
C THR A 145 -11.01 -8.70 5.07
N LYS A 146 -11.61 -7.77 5.82
CA LYS A 146 -13.05 -7.77 6.05
C LYS A 146 -13.68 -6.55 5.37
N HIS A 147 -14.85 -6.74 4.76
CA HIS A 147 -15.62 -5.67 4.13
C HIS A 147 -14.97 -5.07 2.86
N ASP A 148 -15.83 -4.57 2.00
CA ASP A 148 -15.51 -3.92 0.73
C ASP A 148 -15.45 -2.39 0.84
N ARG A 149 -15.36 -1.86 2.05
CA ARG A 149 -15.59 -0.44 2.31
C ARG A 149 -14.35 0.41 2.04
N PHE A 150 -14.49 1.43 1.19
CA PHE A 150 -13.48 2.46 0.97
C PHE A 150 -14.09 3.86 1.18
N HIS A 151 -13.51 4.59 2.13
CA HIS A 151 -13.89 5.95 2.45
C HIS A 151 -12.77 6.92 2.17
N ILE A 152 -13.13 8.10 1.72
CA ILE A 152 -12.21 9.24 1.58
C ILE A 152 -12.80 10.42 2.32
N GLU A 153 -12.06 10.95 3.27
CA GLU A 153 -12.32 12.23 3.92
C GLU A 153 -11.34 13.28 3.38
N TYR A 154 -11.87 14.34 2.81
CA TYR A 154 -11.08 15.39 2.17
C TYR A 154 -10.81 16.57 3.13
N PRO A 155 -9.79 17.41 2.85
CA PRO A 155 -9.47 18.58 3.67
C PRO A 155 -10.61 19.56 3.90
N ASP A 156 -11.55 19.65 2.96
CA ASP A 156 -12.73 20.50 3.05
C ASP A 156 -13.90 19.86 3.83
N GLY A 157 -13.68 18.71 4.46
CA GLY A 157 -14.68 17.97 5.23
C GLY A 157 -15.62 17.11 4.38
N THR A 158 -15.51 17.16 3.03
CA THR A 158 -16.29 16.28 2.16
C THR A 158 -15.93 14.82 2.44
N LYS A 159 -16.93 13.94 2.50
CA LYS A 159 -16.74 12.50 2.65
C LYS A 159 -17.32 11.76 1.45
N LYS A 160 -16.59 10.79 0.93
CA LYS A 160 -17.02 9.91 -0.16
C LYS A 160 -16.88 8.46 0.28
N ALA A 161 -17.96 7.70 0.20
CA ALA A 161 -17.98 6.26 0.41
C ALA A 161 -18.07 5.55 -0.93
N MET A 162 -17.32 4.47 -1.09
CA MET A 162 -17.26 3.64 -2.28
C MET A 162 -17.10 2.18 -1.85
N GLN A 163 -17.48 1.27 -2.73
CA GLN A 163 -17.22 -0.15 -2.57
C GLN A 163 -16.02 -0.55 -3.43
N LEU A 164 -15.14 -1.33 -2.82
CA LEU A 164 -14.05 -2.06 -3.45
C LEU A 164 -14.61 -3.40 -3.95
N PRO A 165 -13.92 -4.08 -4.87
CA PRO A 165 -14.27 -5.46 -5.20
C PRO A 165 -14.24 -6.35 -3.96
N ASP A 166 -15.26 -7.18 -3.77
CA ASP A 166 -15.33 -8.18 -2.71
C ASP A 166 -14.53 -9.45 -3.08
N PHE A 167 -14.26 -10.30 -2.10
CA PHE A 167 -13.54 -11.55 -2.33
C PHE A 167 -14.49 -12.67 -2.74
N ASP A 168 -14.19 -13.34 -3.85
CA ASP A 168 -14.96 -14.53 -4.26
C ASP A 168 -14.70 -15.75 -3.37
N GLN A 169 -13.56 -15.75 -2.65
CA GLN A 169 -13.15 -16.85 -1.76
C GLN A 169 -12.73 -16.33 -0.38
N PRO A 170 -12.98 -17.10 0.70
CA PRO A 170 -12.59 -16.73 2.05
C PRO A 170 -11.06 -16.72 2.22
N ASN A 171 -10.56 -16.04 3.25
CA ASN A 171 -9.15 -16.00 3.65
C ASN A 171 -8.19 -15.31 2.66
N HIS A 172 -8.70 -14.41 1.82
CA HIS A 172 -7.87 -13.54 1.01
C HIS A 172 -7.69 -12.16 1.64
N ALA A 173 -6.58 -11.53 1.28
CA ALA A 173 -6.30 -10.14 1.60
C ALA A 173 -6.19 -9.31 0.32
N ARG A 174 -6.87 -8.18 0.33
CA ARG A 174 -6.74 -7.11 -0.64
C ARG A 174 -5.37 -6.47 -0.46
N GLN A 175 -4.71 -6.17 -1.57
CA GLN A 175 -3.51 -5.34 -1.57
C GLN A 175 -3.91 -3.90 -1.87
N SER A 176 -3.17 -2.96 -1.31
CA SER A 176 -3.31 -1.53 -1.56
C SER A 176 -1.95 -0.97 -1.97
N ILE A 177 -1.93 -0.19 -3.04
CA ILE A 177 -0.72 0.21 -3.74
C ILE A 177 -0.78 1.71 -4.04
N ILE A 178 0.29 2.44 -3.72
CA ILE A 178 0.44 3.87 -4.01
C ILE A 178 1.45 4.03 -5.14
N ALA A 179 1.02 4.61 -6.25
CA ALA A 179 1.86 4.90 -7.40
C ALA A 179 1.23 5.99 -8.28
N ASP A 180 2.04 6.68 -9.09
CA ASP A 180 1.58 7.59 -10.15
C ASP A 180 1.21 6.76 -11.39
N TYR A 181 -0.06 6.38 -11.52
CA TYR A 181 -0.52 5.46 -12.55
C TYR A 181 -0.73 6.16 -13.89
N ASN A 182 -1.16 7.42 -13.88
CA ASN A 182 -1.43 8.20 -15.11
C ASN A 182 -0.25 9.08 -15.56
N PHE A 183 0.86 9.06 -14.82
CA PHE A 183 2.12 9.75 -15.11
C PHE A 183 2.01 11.28 -15.07
N ASP A 184 1.15 11.81 -14.20
CA ASP A 184 0.92 13.24 -14.00
C ASP A 184 1.75 13.85 -12.85
N GLY A 185 2.52 13.02 -12.14
CA GLY A 185 3.38 13.42 -11.03
C GLY A 185 2.72 13.39 -9.67
N TYR A 186 1.45 12.99 -9.56
CA TYR A 186 0.74 12.82 -8.31
C TYR A 186 0.55 11.35 -7.97
N ASP A 187 0.68 11.02 -6.70
CA ASP A 187 0.45 9.66 -6.23
C ASP A 187 -1.04 9.32 -6.25
N ASP A 188 -1.40 8.23 -6.92
CA ASP A 188 -2.73 7.65 -6.93
C ASP A 188 -2.81 6.46 -5.95
N VAL A 189 -3.99 5.85 -5.85
CA VAL A 189 -4.18 4.62 -5.06
C VAL A 189 -4.83 3.53 -5.91
N ALA A 190 -4.32 2.31 -5.78
CA ALA A 190 -4.93 1.12 -6.34
C ALA A 190 -5.19 0.08 -5.28
N PHE A 191 -6.22 -0.72 -5.51
CA PHE A 191 -6.55 -1.89 -4.72
C PHE A 191 -6.60 -3.10 -5.62
N SER A 192 -6.14 -4.25 -5.13
CA SER A 192 -6.26 -5.50 -5.88
C SER A 192 -6.69 -6.68 -5.04
N ILE A 193 -7.45 -7.57 -5.64
CA ILE A 193 -7.88 -8.86 -5.08
C ILE A 193 -7.43 -10.00 -5.99
N PRO A 194 -7.23 -11.23 -5.49
CA PRO A 194 -7.03 -12.40 -6.35
C PRO A 194 -8.20 -12.59 -7.33
N ASP A 195 -7.96 -13.18 -8.50
CA ASP A 195 -9.05 -13.56 -9.41
C ASP A 195 -9.98 -14.61 -8.78
N ALA A 196 -11.25 -14.57 -9.19
CA ALA A 196 -12.32 -15.44 -8.71
C ALA A 196 -12.04 -16.95 -8.88
N GLY A 197 -11.19 -17.30 -9.85
CA GLY A 197 -10.90 -18.68 -10.22
C GLY A 197 -9.86 -19.30 -9.30
N MET A 198 -8.62 -19.34 -9.77
CA MET A 198 -7.53 -20.03 -9.10
C MET A 198 -6.63 -19.07 -8.30
N GLY A 199 -6.96 -17.77 -8.27
CA GLY A 199 -6.15 -16.74 -7.61
C GLY A 199 -4.73 -16.63 -8.17
N VAL A 200 -4.56 -16.92 -9.47
CA VAL A 200 -3.27 -16.95 -10.18
C VAL A 200 -2.82 -15.57 -10.64
N TYR A 201 -3.73 -14.60 -10.75
CA TYR A 201 -3.43 -13.19 -10.95
C TYR A 201 -4.31 -12.33 -10.03
N ARG A 202 -4.04 -11.03 -9.98
CA ARG A 202 -4.83 -10.08 -9.19
C ARG A 202 -5.55 -9.08 -10.07
N ILE A 203 -6.82 -8.82 -9.77
CA ILE A 203 -7.67 -7.83 -10.44
C ILE A 203 -7.50 -6.48 -9.73
N PHE A 204 -7.29 -5.41 -10.48
CA PHE A 204 -7.01 -4.07 -9.96
C PHE A 204 -8.19 -3.13 -10.14
N SER A 205 -8.41 -2.29 -9.13
CA SER A 205 -9.20 -1.07 -9.23
C SER A 205 -8.31 0.12 -8.85
N ILE A 206 -8.31 1.16 -9.67
CA ILE A 206 -7.39 2.31 -9.54
C ILE A 206 -8.23 3.59 -9.34
N TRP A 207 -7.83 4.44 -8.40
CA TRP A 207 -8.38 5.76 -8.16
C TRP A 207 -7.31 6.81 -8.39
N LEU A 208 -7.51 7.61 -9.43
CA LEU A 208 -6.60 8.66 -9.85
C LEU A 208 -6.88 9.94 -9.09
N TYR A 209 -5.84 10.58 -8.56
CA TYR A 209 -5.95 11.92 -7.99
C TYR A 209 -6.12 12.94 -9.11
N GLN A 210 -7.03 13.90 -8.91
CA GLN A 210 -7.32 14.98 -9.84
C GLN A 210 -6.83 16.30 -9.23
N PRO A 211 -5.63 16.80 -9.59
CA PRO A 211 -5.03 17.97 -8.93
C PRO A 211 -5.89 19.24 -9.02
N LYS A 212 -6.68 19.37 -10.09
CA LYS A 212 -7.57 20.53 -10.30
C LYS A 212 -8.73 20.58 -9.30
N SER A 213 -9.29 19.43 -8.95
CA SER A 213 -10.43 19.34 -8.02
C SER A 213 -10.02 18.91 -6.61
N GLY A 214 -8.80 18.39 -6.44
CA GLY A 214 -8.33 17.79 -5.20
C GLY A 214 -9.06 16.49 -4.85
N ARG A 215 -9.64 15.80 -5.83
CA ARG A 215 -10.48 14.60 -5.63
C ARG A 215 -9.86 13.35 -6.23
N PHE A 216 -10.20 12.20 -5.66
CA PHE A 216 -9.92 10.90 -6.26
C PHE A 216 -11.11 10.41 -7.09
N GLU A 217 -10.82 9.98 -8.31
CA GLU A 217 -11.79 9.44 -9.26
C GLU A 217 -11.37 8.04 -9.68
N LYS A 218 -12.32 7.09 -9.69
CA LYS A 218 -12.03 5.73 -10.17
C LYS A 218 -11.67 5.81 -11.65
N LEU A 219 -10.55 5.22 -12.04
CA LEU A 219 -10.15 5.04 -13.44
C LEU A 219 -11.23 4.24 -14.16
N PRO A 220 -11.86 4.79 -15.21
CA PRO A 220 -12.78 4.03 -16.04
C PRO A 220 -12.06 2.85 -16.71
N ASP A 221 -12.80 1.77 -16.90
CA ASP A 221 -12.31 0.64 -17.69
C ASP A 221 -11.95 1.09 -19.12
N PRO A 222 -10.78 0.67 -19.65
CA PRO A 222 -10.48 0.86 -21.06
C PRO A 222 -11.42 0.06 -21.95
N ASP A 223 -11.40 0.40 -23.24
CA ASP A 223 -11.99 -0.45 -24.27
C ASP A 223 -11.16 -1.74 -24.43
N TYR A 224 -11.74 -2.85 -23.97
CA TYR A 224 -11.13 -4.18 -24.02
C TYR A 224 -11.36 -4.93 -25.34
N SER A 225 -12.02 -4.33 -26.35
CA SER A 225 -12.34 -5.02 -27.62
C SER A 225 -11.11 -5.50 -28.40
N ARG A 226 -9.93 -4.92 -28.11
CA ARG A 226 -8.66 -5.24 -28.76
C ARG A 226 -7.66 -5.94 -27.84
N SER A 227 -7.96 -6.05 -26.55
CA SER A 227 -7.07 -6.61 -25.55
C SER A 227 -7.32 -8.11 -25.38
N ASN A 228 -6.31 -8.82 -24.87
CA ASN A 228 -6.47 -10.23 -24.53
C ASN A 228 -6.98 -10.43 -23.11
N CYS A 229 -6.74 -9.45 -22.23
CA CYS A 229 -7.34 -9.37 -20.91
C CYS A 229 -8.69 -8.66 -20.97
N SER A 230 -9.65 -9.16 -20.19
CA SER A 230 -10.99 -8.59 -20.04
C SER A 230 -11.10 -7.54 -18.94
N GLU A 231 -10.02 -7.35 -18.18
CA GLU A 231 -9.92 -6.40 -17.08
C GLU A 231 -8.45 -5.99 -16.82
N LEU A 232 -8.23 -5.08 -15.88
CA LEU A 232 -6.89 -4.71 -15.40
C LEU A 232 -6.39 -5.74 -14.38
N CYS A 233 -5.48 -6.61 -14.80
CA CYS A 233 -4.87 -7.68 -14.02
C CYS A 233 -3.36 -7.45 -13.83
N ASP A 234 -2.81 -7.81 -12.67
CA ASP A 234 -1.37 -7.74 -12.36
C ASP A 234 -0.70 -6.45 -12.86
N VAL A 235 -1.33 -5.31 -12.56
CA VAL A 235 -0.97 -4.04 -13.15
C VAL A 235 0.45 -3.64 -12.78
N ARG A 236 1.23 -3.27 -13.79
CA ARG A 236 2.59 -2.73 -13.66
C ARG A 236 2.70 -1.44 -14.48
N ILE A 237 3.53 -0.51 -14.02
CA ILE A 237 3.79 0.75 -14.73
C ILE A 237 5.25 0.88 -15.12
N ASP A 238 5.51 1.44 -16.31
CA ASP A 238 6.82 1.93 -16.73
C ASP A 238 6.74 3.45 -16.81
N SER A 239 7.17 4.13 -15.75
CA SER A 239 7.11 5.60 -15.64
C SER A 239 7.99 6.29 -16.68
N LYS A 240 9.07 5.65 -17.16
CA LYS A 240 9.95 6.24 -18.19
C LYS A 240 9.27 6.26 -19.55
N LYS A 241 8.58 5.17 -19.91
CA LYS A 241 7.86 5.05 -21.19
C LYS A 241 6.42 5.56 -21.12
N LYS A 242 5.93 5.85 -19.91
CA LYS A 242 4.53 6.19 -19.61
C LYS A 242 3.57 5.14 -20.15
N LEU A 243 3.82 3.89 -19.76
CA LEU A 243 3.04 2.72 -20.17
C LEU A 243 2.49 2.00 -18.95
N LEU A 244 1.23 1.57 -19.06
CA LEU A 244 0.59 0.67 -18.12
C LEU A 244 0.52 -0.71 -18.75
N PHE A 245 0.96 -1.72 -18.02
CA PHE A 245 0.92 -3.13 -18.40
C PHE A 245 -0.13 -3.83 -17.55
N THR A 246 -0.92 -4.69 -18.18
CA THR A 246 -1.80 -5.65 -17.50
C THR A 246 -1.41 -7.05 -17.97
N SER A 247 -1.50 -8.05 -17.10
CA SER A 247 -1.21 -9.44 -17.43
C SER A 247 -2.25 -10.35 -16.83
N CYS A 248 -2.78 -11.24 -17.65
CA CYS A 248 -3.86 -12.15 -17.29
C CYS A 248 -3.63 -13.54 -17.89
N ARG A 249 -4.40 -14.51 -17.41
CA ARG A 249 -4.38 -15.88 -17.94
C ARG A 249 -5.64 -16.15 -18.76
N GLY A 250 -5.45 -16.55 -20.01
CA GLY A 250 -6.51 -17.05 -20.90
C GLY A 250 -6.24 -18.50 -21.28
N GLY A 251 -7.03 -19.43 -20.72
CA GLY A 251 -6.79 -20.88 -20.88
C GLY A 251 -5.40 -21.30 -20.39
N ALA A 252 -4.63 -21.96 -21.26
CA ALA A 252 -3.26 -22.39 -20.97
C ALA A 252 -2.18 -21.33 -21.29
N SER A 253 -2.58 -20.12 -21.71
CA SER A 253 -1.65 -19.06 -22.09
C SER A 253 -1.73 -17.87 -21.16
N TRP A 254 -0.58 -17.22 -20.95
CA TRP A 254 -0.49 -15.92 -20.33
C TRP A 254 -0.43 -14.84 -21.39
N TRP A 255 -1.12 -13.73 -21.13
CA TRP A 255 -1.18 -12.58 -22.02
C TRP A 255 -0.70 -11.34 -21.27
N GLN A 256 -0.11 -10.43 -22.01
CA GLN A 256 0.23 -9.11 -21.54
C GLN A 256 -0.29 -8.08 -22.53
N ASP A 257 -1.13 -7.17 -22.03
CA ASP A 257 -1.58 -6.00 -22.78
C ASP A 257 -0.87 -4.75 -22.30
N VAL A 258 -0.68 -3.81 -23.21
CA VAL A 258 -0.02 -2.54 -22.98
C VAL A 258 -0.99 -1.42 -23.30
N TYR A 259 -1.12 -0.48 -22.38
CA TYR A 259 -1.94 0.71 -22.51
C TYR A 259 -1.10 1.97 -22.32
N ARG A 260 -1.63 3.08 -22.86
CA ARG A 260 -1.12 4.43 -22.64
C ARG A 260 -2.29 5.36 -22.30
N PHE A 261 -2.07 6.32 -21.43
CA PHE A 261 -3.04 7.40 -21.21
C PHE A 261 -3.05 8.37 -22.40
N SER A 262 -4.22 8.57 -23.00
CA SER A 262 -4.46 9.59 -24.04
C SER A 262 -4.90 10.93 -23.44
N SER A 263 -5.52 10.86 -22.27
CA SER A 263 -5.83 11.96 -21.36
C SER A 263 -5.73 11.42 -19.92
N PRO A 264 -5.76 12.26 -18.87
CA PRO A 264 -5.49 11.81 -17.50
C PRO A 264 -6.31 10.60 -17.03
N ASN A 265 -7.54 10.44 -17.54
CA ASN A 265 -8.47 9.38 -17.11
C ASN A 265 -8.84 8.42 -18.25
N LYS A 266 -8.11 8.42 -19.37
CA LYS A 266 -8.44 7.58 -20.54
C LYS A 266 -7.27 6.74 -20.99
N LEU A 267 -7.30 5.47 -20.61
CA LEU A 267 -6.43 4.43 -21.14
C LEU A 267 -6.85 4.07 -22.58
N VAL A 268 -5.85 3.94 -23.45
CA VAL A 268 -6.00 3.47 -24.82
C VAL A 268 -5.04 2.30 -25.04
N TRP A 269 -5.58 1.22 -25.59
CA TRP A 269 -4.82 0.03 -25.94
C TRP A 269 -3.72 0.36 -26.95
N VAL A 270 -2.53 -0.19 -26.73
CA VAL A 270 -1.37 -0.04 -27.61
C VAL A 270 -1.07 -1.34 -28.34
N LYS A 271 -0.96 -2.44 -27.58
CA LYS A 271 -0.69 -3.78 -28.13
C LYS A 271 -1.00 -4.88 -27.12
N SER A 272 -1.13 -6.09 -27.66
CA SER A 272 -1.22 -7.34 -26.90
C SER A 272 -0.13 -8.30 -27.34
N SER A 273 0.38 -9.10 -26.42
CA SER A 273 1.38 -10.13 -26.68
C SER A 273 1.22 -11.32 -25.74
N LYS A 274 1.61 -12.51 -26.18
CA LYS A 274 1.74 -13.65 -25.28
C LYS A 274 2.90 -13.39 -24.31
N ALA A 275 2.68 -13.64 -23.02
CA ALA A 275 3.71 -13.52 -22.01
C ALA A 275 4.51 -14.83 -21.93
N ASN A 276 5.83 -14.73 -21.91
CA ASN A 276 6.70 -15.85 -21.61
C ASN A 276 6.97 -15.82 -20.10
N HIS A 277 6.48 -16.82 -19.38
CA HIS A 277 6.83 -17.09 -17.99
C HIS A 277 7.81 -18.25 -17.92
#